data_AF-A0A3C1LT14-F1
#
_entry.id   AF-A0A3C1LT14-F1
#
_cell.length_a   1.000
_cell.length_b   1.000
_cell.length_c   1.000
_cell.angle_alpha   90.00
_cell.angle_beta   90.00
_cell.angle_gamma   90.00
#
_symmetry.space_group_name_H-M   'P 1'
#
loop_
_entity.id
_entity.type
_entity.pdbx_description
1 polymer ?
#
loop_
_entity_poly.entity_id
_entity_poly.type
_entity_poly.pdbx_seq_one_letter_code
_entity_poly.pdbx_strand_id
1 'polypeptide(L)'
;MKKTVAIAILICIFSLVCAPAFSLASPTLDASFKPVFRTNATSTTYEPYEDEEFPQWALDLRRAECIFFGGIPITLPVTYLVSNLFDADLTLLQALGIACSVSAVITLIDYILGVVNED
;
A
#
# COMPACT_ATOMS: atom_id res chain seq x y z
N MET A 1 0.07 -19.74 17.01
CA MET A 1 1.14 -18.81 17.45
C MET A 1 1.43 -17.70 16.43
N LYS A 2 1.52 -17.98 15.11
CA LYS A 2 1.72 -16.94 14.08
C LYS A 2 0.66 -15.82 14.08
N LYS A 3 -0.61 -16.16 14.31
CA LYS A 3 -1.75 -15.22 14.35
C LYS A 3 -1.62 -14.16 15.47
N THR A 4 -1.06 -14.54 16.61
CA THR A 4 -0.88 -13.63 17.76
C THR A 4 0.27 -12.65 17.53
N VAL A 5 1.31 -13.07 16.79
CA VAL A 5 2.45 -12.22 16.43
C VAL A 5 2.06 -11.19 15.37
N ALA A 6 1.25 -11.58 14.37
CA ALA A 6 0.75 -10.65 13.35
C ALA A 6 -0.13 -9.53 13.95
N ILE A 7 -0.99 -9.87 14.91
CA ILE A 7 -1.83 -8.89 15.62
C ILE A 7 -0.97 -7.96 16.50
N ALA A 8 0.08 -8.47 17.15
CA ALA A 8 1.00 -7.65 17.94
C ALA A 8 1.83 -6.68 17.07
N ILE A 9 2.24 -7.09 15.87
CA ILE A 9 2.92 -6.23 14.90
C ILE A 9 1.97 -5.14 14.39
N LEU A 10 0.71 -5.47 14.14
CA LEU A 10 -0.33 -4.52 13.71
C LEU A 10 -0.60 -3.45 14.79
N ILE A 11 -0.63 -3.84 16.07
CA ILE A 11 -0.77 -2.92 17.21
C ILE A 11 0.48 -2.03 17.38
N CYS A 12 1.69 -2.60 17.26
CA CYS A 12 2.93 -1.84 17.33
C CYS A 12 3.05 -0.81 16.20
N ILE A 13 2.70 -1.16 14.96
CA ILE A 13 2.76 -0.24 13.81
C ILE A 13 1.70 0.85 13.94
N PHE A 14 0.48 0.52 14.40
CA PHE A 14 -0.58 1.51 14.65
C PHE A 14 -0.17 2.52 15.74
N SER A 15 0.54 2.08 16.78
CA SER A 15 1.09 2.97 17.82
C SER A 15 2.29 3.81 17.34
N LEU A 16 3.08 3.31 16.39
CA LEU A 16 4.21 4.02 15.80
C LEU A 16 3.75 5.15 14.85
N VAL A 17 2.64 4.95 14.14
CA VAL A 17 2.02 5.94 13.24
C VAL A 17 1.42 7.13 13.99
N CYS A 18 1.11 6.98 15.29
CA CYS A 18 0.60 8.07 16.14
C CYS A 18 1.71 8.98 16.69
N ALA A 19 2.99 8.62 16.54
CA ALA A 19 4.12 9.49 16.89
C ALA A 19 4.60 10.28 15.65
N PRO A 20 4.73 11.62 15.71
CA PRO A 20 5.13 12.45 14.57
C PRO A 20 6.63 12.38 14.22
N ALA A 21 7.31 11.26 14.50
CA ALA A 21 8.75 11.11 14.34
C ALA A 21 9.09 9.95 13.38
N PHE A 22 8.55 9.98 12.15
CA PHE A 22 9.08 9.16 11.07
C PHE A 22 10.39 9.81 10.56
N SER A 23 11.48 9.56 11.30
CA SER A 23 12.82 9.90 10.86
C SER A 23 13.15 9.09 9.61
N LEU A 24 13.35 9.79 8.49
CA LEU A 24 13.80 9.25 7.22
C LEU A 24 15.09 8.43 7.42
N ALA A 25 14.96 7.11 7.47
CA ALA A 25 16.02 6.21 7.04
C ALA A 25 15.64 5.79 5.63
N SER A 26 16.25 6.42 4.64
CA SER A 26 16.15 6.01 3.24
C SER A 26 16.75 4.60 3.09
N PRO A 27 15.97 3.57 2.72
CA PRO A 27 16.56 2.30 2.32
C PRO A 27 17.20 2.51 0.95
N THR A 28 18.53 2.47 0.88
CA THR A 28 19.26 2.34 -0.39
C THR A 28 19.01 0.94 -0.93
N LEU A 29 17.95 0.82 -1.74
CA LEU A 29 17.64 -0.37 -2.52
C LEU A 29 18.58 -0.42 -3.74
N ASP A 30 19.66 -1.18 -3.62
CA ASP A 30 20.48 -1.60 -4.77
C ASP A 30 19.70 -2.63 -5.60
N ALA A 31 18.69 -2.17 -6.32
CA ALA A 31 17.99 -2.97 -7.32
C ALA A 31 18.72 -2.81 -8.66
N SER A 32 19.67 -3.70 -8.96
CA SER A 32 20.07 -3.96 -10.35
C SER A 32 18.92 -4.69 -11.04
N PHE A 33 17.87 -3.95 -11.35
CA PHE A 33 16.73 -4.42 -12.11
C PHE A 33 17.10 -4.34 -13.59
N LYS A 34 17.38 -5.49 -14.21
CA LYS A 34 17.40 -5.60 -15.68
C LYS A 34 15.98 -5.97 -16.13
N PRO A 35 15.16 -5.02 -16.63
CA PRO A 35 13.91 -5.40 -17.28
C PRO A 35 14.24 -6.22 -18.53
N VAL A 36 13.70 -7.43 -18.61
CA VAL A 36 13.69 -8.22 -19.84
C VAL A 36 12.53 -7.71 -20.68
N PHE A 37 12.83 -6.89 -21.69
CA PHE A 37 11.84 -6.46 -22.68
C PHE A 37 11.75 -7.52 -23.80
N ARG A 38 10.55 -8.07 -24.03
CA ARG A 38 10.27 -8.97 -25.15
C ARG A 38 10.51 -8.23 -26.47
N THR A 39 11.55 -8.61 -27.22
CA THR A 39 12.02 -7.90 -28.42
C THR A 39 11.29 -8.30 -29.71
N ASN A 40 10.16 -8.99 -29.61
CA ASN A 40 9.39 -9.49 -30.76
C ASN A 40 8.02 -8.80 -30.83
N ALA A 41 8.00 -7.52 -31.20
CA ALA A 41 6.76 -6.79 -31.48
C ALA A 41 6.51 -6.76 -33.00
N THR A 42 5.89 -7.80 -33.54
CA THR A 42 5.44 -7.85 -34.95
C THR A 42 3.94 -8.05 -35.11
N SER A 43 3.16 -8.00 -34.03
CA SER A 43 1.68 -8.01 -34.07
C SER A 43 1.13 -6.72 -33.44
N THR A 44 0.24 -6.04 -34.16
CA THR A 44 -0.50 -4.85 -33.70
C THR A 44 -1.74 -5.21 -32.88
N THR A 45 -1.92 -6.49 -32.57
CA THR A 45 -3.04 -7.04 -31.82
C THR A 45 -2.61 -7.27 -30.38
N TYR A 46 -3.36 -6.68 -29.44
CA TYR A 46 -3.16 -6.90 -28.01
C TYR A 46 -3.38 -8.38 -27.67
N GLU A 47 -2.35 -9.03 -27.14
CA GLU A 47 -2.42 -10.39 -26.60
C GLU A 47 -2.58 -10.27 -25.07
N PRO A 48 -3.51 -11.01 -24.43
CA PRO A 48 -3.61 -11.06 -22.97
C PRO A 48 -2.28 -11.47 -22.34
N TYR A 49 -1.94 -10.87 -21.19
CA TYR A 49 -0.72 -11.23 -20.45
C TYR A 49 -0.79 -12.68 -19.98
N GLU A 50 0.30 -13.42 -20.18
CA GLU A 50 0.48 -14.76 -19.64
C GLU A 50 0.83 -14.67 -18.14
N ASP A 51 0.37 -15.64 -17.34
CA ASP A 51 0.54 -15.65 -15.88
C ASP A 51 2.02 -15.66 -15.44
N GLU A 52 2.91 -16.11 -16.32
CA GLU A 52 4.35 -16.26 -16.08
C GLU A 52 5.18 -15.04 -16.51
N GLU A 53 4.56 -14.05 -17.15
CA GLU A 53 5.27 -12.90 -17.74
C GLU A 53 5.74 -11.88 -16.68
N PHE A 54 5.08 -11.83 -15.53
CA PHE A 54 5.45 -10.96 -14.41
C PHE A 54 5.77 -11.76 -13.15
N PRO A 55 6.82 -11.36 -12.40
CA PRO A 55 7.08 -11.98 -11.11
C PRO A 55 5.95 -11.64 -10.13
N GLN A 56 5.62 -12.57 -9.22
CA GLN A 56 4.49 -12.42 -8.28
C GLN A 56 4.52 -11.11 -7.47
N TRP A 57 5.70 -10.67 -7.03
CA TRP A 57 5.84 -9.40 -6.30
C TRP A 57 5.39 -8.17 -7.12
N ALA A 58 5.50 -8.21 -8.45
CA ALA A 58 5.06 -7.12 -9.31
C ALA A 58 3.53 -7.10 -9.48
N LEU A 59 2.91 -8.29 -9.45
CA LEU A 59 1.45 -8.42 -9.43
C LEU A 59 0.88 -7.92 -8.10
N ASP A 60 1.52 -8.27 -6.97
CA ASP A 60 1.16 -7.78 -5.64
C ASP A 60 1.31 -6.27 -5.52
N LEU A 61 2.41 -5.71 -6.04
CA LEU A 61 2.64 -4.27 -6.04
C LEU A 61 1.57 -3.52 -6.83
N ARG A 62 1.16 -4.05 -7.99
CA ARG A 62 0.06 -3.47 -8.78
C ARG A 62 -1.25 -3.47 -8.00
N ARG A 63 -1.57 -4.56 -7.29
CA ARG A 63 -2.77 -4.62 -6.44
C ARG A 63 -2.69 -3.60 -5.31
N ALA A 64 -1.55 -3.51 -4.63
CA ALA A 64 -1.33 -2.55 -3.55
C ALA A 64 -1.47 -1.10 -4.03
N GLU A 65 -0.93 -0.77 -5.21
CA GLU A 65 -1.04 0.56 -5.81
C GLU A 65 -2.50 0.93 -6.11
N CYS A 66 -3.25 0.02 -6.73
CA CYS A 66 -4.66 0.23 -7.04
C CYS A 66 -5.49 0.49 -5.77
N ILE A 67 -5.26 -0.28 -4.70
CA ILE A 67 -5.98 -0.09 -3.43
C ILE A 67 -5.53 1.19 -2.73
N PHE A 68 -4.22 1.48 -2.73
CA PHE A 68 -3.68 2.67 -2.08
C PHE A 68 -4.23 3.96 -2.71
N PHE A 69 -4.06 4.13 -4.01
CA PHE A 69 -4.51 5.34 -4.71
C PHE A 69 -6.02 5.35 -4.90
N GLY A 70 -6.66 4.19 -5.06
CA GLY A 70 -8.11 4.07 -5.09
C GLY A 70 -8.77 4.41 -3.75
N GLY A 71 -8.08 4.21 -2.63
CA GLY A 71 -8.56 4.51 -1.28
C GLY A 71 -8.44 5.98 -0.88
N ILE A 72 -7.53 6.77 -1.48
CA ILE A 72 -7.34 8.20 -1.18
C ILE A 72 -8.63 9.04 -1.33
N PRO A 73 -9.41 8.96 -2.43
CA PRO A 73 -10.61 9.76 -2.59
C PRO A 73 -11.71 9.44 -1.57
N ILE A 74 -11.66 8.28 -0.91
CA ILE A 74 -12.60 7.88 0.15
C ILE A 74 -12.06 8.28 1.53
N THR A 75 -10.78 8.03 1.79
CA THR A 75 -10.17 8.28 3.10
C THR A 75 -10.01 9.77 3.41
N LEU A 76 -9.76 10.62 2.41
CA LEU A 76 -9.69 12.08 2.57
C LEU A 76 -10.99 12.71 3.12
N PRO A 77 -12.17 12.56 2.47
CA PRO A 77 -13.41 13.13 2.99
C PRO A 77 -13.82 12.51 4.32
N VAL A 78 -13.54 11.22 4.54
CA VAL A 78 -13.77 10.58 5.85
C VAL A 78 -12.92 11.24 6.93
N THR A 79 -11.66 11.57 6.62
CA THR A 79 -10.76 12.26 7.56
C THR A 79 -11.30 13.65 7.93
N TYR A 80 -11.82 14.40 6.95
CA TYR A 80 -12.48 15.68 7.23
C TYR A 80 -13.78 15.51 8.03
N LEU A 81 -14.60 14.50 7.74
CA LEU A 81 -15.82 14.25 8.50
C LEU A 81 -15.51 13.94 9.98
N VAL A 82 -14.51 13.09 10.20
CA VAL A 82 -14.00 12.76 11.53
C VAL A 82 -13.45 13.99 12.24
N SER A 83 -12.66 14.83 11.56
CA SER A 83 -12.09 16.03 12.19
C SER A 83 -13.16 17.03 12.61
N ASN A 84 -14.22 17.21 11.80
CA ASN A 84 -15.37 18.02 12.16
C ASN A 84 -16.14 17.47 13.36
N LEU A 85 -16.19 16.14 13.53
CA LEU A 85 -16.83 15.52 14.70
C LEU A 85 -16.05 15.76 16.00
N PHE A 86 -14.73 15.94 15.90
CA PHE A 86 -13.84 16.16 17.04
C PHE A 86 -13.39 17.63 17.19
N ASP A 87 -14.03 18.58 16.48
CA ASP A 87 -13.69 20.01 16.44
C ASP A 87 -12.18 20.27 16.25
N ALA A 88 -11.52 19.45 15.43
CA ALA A 88 -10.10 19.53 15.16
C ALA A 88 -9.83 20.27 13.84
N ASP A 89 -9.16 21.42 13.93
CA ASP A 89 -8.68 22.17 12.76
C ASP A 89 -7.44 21.50 12.15
N LEU A 90 -7.68 20.60 11.20
CA LEU A 90 -6.61 19.93 10.46
C LEU A 90 -6.18 20.76 9.26
N THR A 91 -4.87 20.93 9.11
CA THR A 91 -4.29 21.43 7.85
C THR A 91 -4.42 20.35 6.77
N LEU A 92 -4.48 20.74 5.49
CA LEU A 92 -4.56 19.80 4.36
C LEU A 92 -3.44 18.76 4.41
N LEU A 93 -2.21 19.18 4.76
CA LEU A 93 -1.07 18.28 4.86
C LEU A 93 -1.27 17.21 5.95
N GLN A 94 -1.86 17.58 7.08
CA GLN A 94 -2.21 16.62 8.15
C GLN A 94 -3.35 15.70 7.73
N ALA A 95 -4.40 16.24 7.09
CA ALA A 95 -5.52 15.44 6.58
C ALA A 95 -5.05 14.42 5.52
N LEU A 96 -4.14 14.84 4.63
CA LEU A 96 -3.53 13.98 3.63
C LEU A 96 -2.58 12.95 4.25
N GLY A 97 -1.81 13.34 5.27
CA GLY A 97 -0.97 12.41 6.03
C GLY A 97 -1.80 11.31 6.72
N ILE A 98 -2.89 11.69 7.38
CA ILE A 98 -3.81 10.75 8.04
C ILE A 98 -4.47 9.85 6.98
N ALA A 99 -5.01 10.41 5.90
CA ALA A 99 -5.62 9.63 4.83
C ALA A 99 -4.64 8.63 4.18
N CYS A 100 -3.41 9.06 3.88
CA CYS A 100 -2.35 8.18 3.36
C CYS A 100 -2.00 7.07 4.35
N SER A 101 -1.92 7.37 5.65
CA SER A 101 -1.64 6.35 6.67
C SER A 101 -2.75 5.31 6.75
N VAL A 102 -4.03 5.72 6.71
CA VAL A 102 -5.19 4.82 6.72
C VAL A 102 -5.21 3.95 5.46
N SER A 103 -4.96 4.55 4.29
CA SER A 103 -4.88 3.80 3.03
C SER A 103 -3.76 2.76 3.03
N ALA A 104 -2.57 3.10 3.57
CA ALA A 104 -1.46 2.17 3.72
C ALA A 104 -1.76 1.01 4.69
N VAL A 105 -2.57 1.24 5.73
CA VAL A 105 -3.00 0.16 6.62
C VAL A 105 -3.95 -0.80 5.90
N ILE A 106 -4.85 -0.28 5.07
CA ILE A 106 -5.80 -1.11 4.30
C ILE A 106 -5.06 -2.00 3.30
N THR A 107 -4.09 -1.47 2.56
CA THR A 107 -3.29 -2.27 1.61
C THR A 107 -2.50 -3.37 2.31
N LEU A 108 -1.96 -3.08 3.49
CA LEU A 108 -1.20 -4.04 4.28
C LEU A 108 -2.09 -5.17 4.80
N ILE A 109 -3.32 -4.86 5.24
CA ILE A 109 -4.31 -5.87 5.65
C ILE A 109 -4.70 -6.76 4.46
N ASP A 110 -4.98 -6.19 3.29
CA ASP A 110 -5.32 -6.96 2.08
C ASP A 110 -4.19 -7.90 1.68
N TYR A 111 -2.94 -7.41 1.73
CA TYR A 111 -1.75 -8.22 1.46
C TYR A 111 -1.62 -9.41 2.43
N ILE A 112 -1.76 -9.18 3.73
CA ILE A 112 -1.68 -10.27 4.73
C ILE A 112 -2.80 -11.29 4.51
N LEU A 113 -4.03 -10.85 4.24
CA LEU A 113 -5.15 -11.75 3.99
C LEU A 113 -4.94 -12.56 2.70
N GLY A 114 -4.39 -11.95 1.66
CA GLY A 114 -4.01 -12.63 0.42
C GLY A 114 -3.03 -13.77 0.69
N VAL A 115 -1.92 -13.48 1.37
CA VAL A 115 -0.88 -14.47 1.71
C VAL A 115 -1.42 -15.59 2.60
N VAL A 116 -2.33 -15.28 3.53
CA VAL A 116 -2.90 -16.29 4.45
C VAL A 116 -3.92 -17.21 3.77
N ASN A 117 -4.54 -16.79 2.66
CA ASN A 117 -5.50 -17.61 1.92
C ASN A 117 -4.83 -18.59 0.94
N GLU A 118 -3.54 -18.41 0.65
CA GLU A 118 -2.77 -19.30 -0.22
C GLU A 118 -2.09 -20.45 0.56
N ASP A 119 -2.14 -20.43 1.90
CA ASP A 119 -1.72 -21.50 2.83
C ASP A 119 -2.90 -22.40 3.28
#